data_AF-A0A381RFB1-F1
#
_entry.id   AF-A0A381RFB1-F1
#
_cell.length_a   1.000
_cell.length_b   1.000
_cell.length_c   1.000
_cell.angle_alpha   90.00
_cell.angle_beta   90.00
_cell.angle_gamma   90.00
#
_symmetry.space_group_name_H-M   'P 1'
#
loop_
_entity.id
_entity.type
_entity.pdbx_description
1 polymer ?
#
loop_
_entity_poly.entity_id
_entity_poly.type
_entity_poly.pdbx_seq_one_letter_code
_entity_poly.pdbx_strand_id
1 'polypeptide(L)'
;PAATLTVRNGWIDQSWVGAEAAESGVTVGPVTEMADGQRLVGSVLDEPADLFGHLNRAFGPEPAAVVIPDGVRLAAPIIIVVHADADTAALFPRLVVEVGRDASATVVELHTSTDVDSLVVPVLEASVGPAGRLRHGLVQNLGRRVWQVGQQAFRVDTDATVEAFTAALGGDYARTRIDCRLVGRGAEGRLTAAYFGEGTQTLDFRTFQEHAAPDTTSDLLFKGALDGASRSVYSGLITVRPEAVRTRAHQTNRNVKLSAEAWAESVPNLEIETNDVVCSHASAVSPVDEEQRFYLEARGVPTPVAERLIVEGFFDEVVAAAPVAALGEALRCSLAERLDRRTDRAQAA
;
A
#
# COMPACT_ATOMS: atom_id res chain seq x y z
N PRO A 1 16.62 -3.45 12.08
CA PRO A 1 15.15 -3.35 12.33
C PRO A 1 14.90 -3.40 13.84
N ALA A 2 13.80 -2.82 14.33
CA ALA A 2 13.40 -2.91 15.74
C ALA A 2 12.79 -4.28 16.09
N ALA A 3 12.10 -4.90 15.14
CA ALA A 3 11.55 -6.24 15.24
C ALA A 3 11.38 -6.85 13.83
N THR A 4 11.25 -8.17 13.76
CA THR A 4 10.96 -8.91 12.54
C THR A 4 9.90 -9.97 12.79
N LEU A 5 8.98 -10.14 11.85
CA LEU A 5 7.99 -11.21 11.84
C LEU A 5 7.99 -11.86 10.45
N THR A 6 8.01 -13.19 10.40
CA THR A 6 7.85 -13.96 9.17
C THR A 6 6.56 -14.76 9.26
N VAL A 7 5.71 -14.59 8.25
CA VAL A 7 4.48 -15.32 8.03
C VAL A 7 4.65 -16.12 6.74
N ARG A 8 4.61 -17.45 6.83
CA ARG A 8 4.73 -18.36 5.68
C ARG A 8 3.41 -19.07 5.45
N ASN A 9 2.85 -18.94 4.25
CA ASN A 9 1.55 -19.53 3.88
C ASN A 9 0.41 -19.22 4.86
N GLY A 10 0.41 -18.01 5.40
CA GLY A 10 -0.56 -17.55 6.40
C GLY A 10 -0.14 -17.78 7.85
N TRP A 11 0.75 -18.72 8.13
CA TRP A 11 1.15 -19.09 9.50
C TRP A 11 2.36 -18.28 9.96
N ILE A 12 2.37 -17.87 11.24
CA ILE A 12 3.55 -17.28 11.86
C ILE A 12 4.65 -18.35 11.92
N ASP A 13 5.78 -18.08 11.28
CA ASP A 13 6.95 -18.97 11.23
C ASP A 13 7.99 -18.55 12.27
N GLN A 14 8.33 -17.25 12.29
CA GLN A 14 9.33 -16.70 13.20
C GLN A 14 8.94 -15.28 13.62
N SER A 15 9.16 -14.95 14.90
CA SER A 15 9.09 -13.58 15.41
C SER A 15 10.34 -13.26 16.23
N TRP A 16 10.78 -12.01 16.16
CA TRP A 16 11.89 -11.49 16.94
C TRP A 16 11.67 -10.02 17.25
N VAL A 17 11.96 -9.61 18.48
CA VAL A 17 11.92 -8.22 18.94
C VAL A 17 13.29 -7.87 19.51
N GLY A 18 13.86 -6.74 19.07
CA GLY A 18 15.14 -6.26 19.59
C GLY A 18 15.02 -5.83 21.06
N ALA A 19 16.11 -5.98 21.82
CA ALA A 19 16.12 -5.73 23.27
C ALA A 19 15.57 -4.34 23.65
N GLU A 20 16.03 -3.27 22.97
CA GLU A 20 15.57 -1.89 23.22
C GLU A 20 14.06 -1.72 22.97
N ALA A 21 13.53 -2.35 21.92
CA ALA A 21 12.10 -2.30 21.61
C ALA A 21 11.29 -3.09 22.66
N ALA A 22 11.77 -4.27 23.05
CA ALA A 22 11.14 -5.10 24.07
C ALA A 22 11.14 -4.44 25.46
N GLU A 23 12.25 -3.79 25.86
CA GLU A 23 12.36 -3.01 27.09
C GLU A 23 11.39 -1.81 27.10
N SER A 24 11.08 -1.26 25.93
CA SER A 24 10.07 -0.23 25.74
C SER A 24 8.64 -0.77 25.71
N GLY A 25 8.44 -2.08 25.88
CA GLY A 25 7.13 -2.73 25.92
C GLY A 25 6.52 -3.05 24.55
N VAL A 26 7.29 -2.95 23.46
CA VAL A 26 6.81 -3.33 22.12
C VAL A 26 6.66 -4.84 22.02
N THR A 27 5.54 -5.30 21.48
CA THR A 27 5.27 -6.72 21.23
C THR A 27 5.02 -6.99 19.76
N VAL A 28 5.57 -8.10 19.26
CA VAL A 28 5.37 -8.59 17.88
C VAL A 28 5.23 -10.10 17.92
N GLY A 29 4.13 -10.63 17.40
CA GLY A 29 3.87 -12.07 17.45
C GLY A 29 2.40 -12.46 17.35
N PRO A 30 2.05 -13.70 17.69
CA PRO A 30 0.66 -14.18 17.72
C PRO A 30 -0.18 -13.42 18.76
N VAL A 31 -1.44 -13.11 18.41
CA VAL A 31 -2.34 -12.37 19.31
C VAL A 31 -2.63 -13.10 20.62
N THR A 32 -2.60 -14.44 20.66
CA THR A 32 -2.88 -15.22 21.88
C THR A 32 -1.76 -15.16 22.91
N GLU A 33 -0.54 -14.80 22.49
CA GLU A 33 0.60 -14.60 23.40
C GLU A 33 0.65 -13.18 23.97
N MET A 34 -0.23 -12.28 23.50
CA MET A 34 -0.30 -10.89 23.96
C MET A 34 -1.34 -10.71 25.06
N ALA A 35 -1.01 -9.85 26.03
CA ALA A 35 -1.98 -9.44 27.04
C ALA A 35 -3.18 -8.75 26.38
N ASP A 36 -4.37 -9.30 26.61
CA ASP A 36 -5.63 -8.81 26.02
C ASP A 36 -5.64 -8.79 24.48
N GLY A 37 -4.86 -9.65 23.82
CA GLY A 37 -4.70 -9.64 22.37
C GLY A 37 -5.98 -9.93 21.57
N GLN A 38 -6.99 -10.56 22.19
CA GLN A 38 -8.29 -10.80 21.56
C GLN A 38 -9.01 -9.50 21.18
N ARG A 39 -8.79 -8.40 21.92
CA ARG A 39 -9.42 -7.10 21.60
C ARG A 39 -8.87 -6.48 20.31
N LEU A 40 -7.68 -6.88 19.87
CA LEU A 40 -6.98 -6.27 18.75
C LEU A 40 -7.66 -6.66 17.42
N VAL A 41 -8.11 -7.91 17.32
CA VAL A 41 -8.70 -8.45 16.09
C VAL A 41 -10.10 -7.88 15.89
N GLY A 42 -10.35 -7.25 14.74
CA GLY A 42 -11.63 -6.60 14.46
C GLY A 42 -11.79 -5.22 15.13
N SER A 43 -10.75 -4.70 15.79
CA SER A 43 -10.79 -3.36 16.41
C SER A 43 -10.93 -2.22 15.40
N VAL A 44 -10.57 -2.47 14.14
CA VAL A 44 -10.67 -1.50 13.04
C VAL A 44 -11.67 -1.99 12.00
N LEU A 45 -11.63 -3.28 11.67
CA LEU A 45 -12.57 -3.95 10.75
C LEU A 45 -13.49 -4.88 11.54
N ASP A 46 -14.52 -4.31 12.16
CA ASP A 46 -15.56 -5.08 12.85
C ASP A 46 -16.27 -6.04 11.87
N GLU A 47 -16.63 -5.53 10.69
CA GLU A 47 -17.17 -6.32 9.59
C GLU A 47 -16.23 -6.32 8.38
N PRO A 48 -15.97 -7.48 7.75
CA PRO A 48 -15.21 -7.54 6.52
C PRO A 48 -15.93 -6.79 5.39
N ALA A 49 -15.17 -6.09 4.54
CA ALA A 49 -15.75 -5.24 3.50
C ALA A 49 -16.32 -6.04 2.32
N ASP A 50 -15.91 -7.30 2.17
CA ASP A 50 -16.40 -8.19 1.12
C ASP A 50 -16.18 -9.68 1.46
N LEU A 51 -16.56 -10.55 0.52
CA LEU A 51 -16.41 -11.99 0.61
C LEU A 51 -14.98 -12.43 0.99
N PHE A 52 -13.95 -11.80 0.45
CA PHE A 52 -12.57 -12.22 0.69
C PHE A 52 -12.12 -11.88 2.11
N GLY A 53 -12.56 -10.74 2.65
CA GLY A 53 -12.37 -10.45 4.06
C GLY A 53 -13.08 -11.47 4.98
N HIS A 54 -14.28 -11.93 4.60
CA HIS A 54 -14.97 -13.01 5.32
C HIS A 54 -14.21 -14.34 5.23
N LEU A 55 -13.67 -14.69 4.06
CA LEU A 55 -12.84 -15.89 3.89
C LEU A 55 -11.58 -15.81 4.76
N ASN A 56 -10.91 -14.66 4.79
CA ASN A 56 -9.77 -14.45 5.67
C ASN A 56 -10.14 -14.63 7.15
N ARG A 57 -11.27 -14.07 7.59
CA ARG A 57 -11.74 -14.26 8.98
C ARG A 57 -12.09 -15.72 9.28
N ALA A 58 -12.68 -16.45 8.33
CA ALA A 58 -13.16 -17.81 8.54
C ALA A 58 -12.04 -18.88 8.47
N PHE A 59 -11.06 -18.69 7.60
CA PHE A 59 -10.01 -19.67 7.30
C PHE A 59 -8.61 -19.20 7.68
N GLY A 60 -8.47 -17.97 8.16
CA GLY A 60 -7.22 -17.43 8.65
C GLY A 60 -6.68 -18.25 9.82
N PRO A 61 -5.37 -18.57 9.83
CA PRO A 61 -4.72 -19.01 11.04
C PRO A 61 -4.70 -17.88 12.06
N GLU A 62 -4.06 -18.12 13.21
CA GLU A 62 -3.95 -17.10 14.25
C GLU A 62 -3.36 -15.78 13.73
N PRO A 63 -4.03 -14.64 13.95
CA PRO A 63 -3.53 -13.33 13.52
C PRO A 63 -2.21 -12.97 14.23
N ALA A 64 -1.34 -12.28 13.50
CA ALA A 64 -0.19 -11.62 14.09
C ALA A 64 -0.55 -10.19 14.51
N ALA A 65 0.10 -9.70 15.55
CA ALA A 65 -0.02 -8.33 16.01
C ALA A 65 1.34 -7.66 16.19
N VAL A 66 1.34 -6.35 16.03
CA VAL A 66 2.41 -5.41 16.37
C VAL A 66 1.81 -4.35 17.28
N VAL A 67 2.22 -4.29 18.54
CA VAL A 67 1.70 -3.31 19.51
C VAL A 67 2.83 -2.39 19.97
N ILE A 68 2.62 -1.09 19.78
CA ILE A 68 3.55 -0.04 20.19
C ILE A 68 2.88 0.75 21.33
N PRO A 69 3.39 0.67 22.57
CA PRO A 69 2.78 1.35 23.72
C PRO A 69 2.79 2.88 23.61
N ASP A 70 1.96 3.51 24.45
CA ASP A 70 1.91 4.96 24.62
C ASP A 70 3.30 5.59 24.79
N GLY A 71 3.56 6.67 24.05
CA GLY A 71 4.79 7.47 24.12
C GLY A 71 6.04 6.81 23.55
N VAL A 72 5.96 5.55 23.10
CA VAL A 72 7.12 4.83 22.54
C VAL A 72 7.40 5.32 21.12
N ARG A 73 8.66 5.68 20.86
CA ARG A 73 9.12 6.16 19.56
C ARG A 73 10.22 5.25 19.03
N LEU A 74 9.88 4.45 18.01
CA LEU A 74 10.84 3.56 17.35
C LEU A 74 11.55 4.28 16.20
N ALA A 75 12.87 4.35 16.29
CA ALA A 75 13.70 4.88 15.21
C ALA A 75 13.90 3.86 14.06
N ALA A 76 14.07 2.58 14.41
CA ALA A 76 14.24 1.50 13.44
C ALA A 76 12.88 0.89 13.04
N PRO A 77 12.70 0.46 11.77
CA PRO A 77 11.44 -0.11 11.33
C PRO A 77 11.22 -1.53 11.86
N ILE A 78 9.95 -1.91 11.97
CA ILE A 78 9.50 -3.29 12.17
C ILE A 78 9.27 -3.90 10.79
N ILE A 79 9.85 -5.07 10.53
CA ILE A 79 9.78 -5.73 9.20
C ILE A 79 8.90 -6.97 9.29
N ILE A 80 7.89 -7.04 8.44
CA ILE A 80 6.98 -8.17 8.33
C ILE A 80 7.19 -8.81 6.96
N VAL A 81 7.53 -10.09 6.91
CA VAL A 81 7.67 -10.85 5.68
C VAL A 81 6.47 -11.76 5.57
N VAL A 82 5.70 -11.63 4.49
CA VAL A 82 4.61 -12.55 4.12
C VAL A 82 5.06 -13.31 2.89
N HIS A 83 5.34 -14.60 3.06
CA HIS A 83 5.88 -15.46 2.00
C HIS A 83 4.89 -16.56 1.62
N ALA A 84 4.61 -16.67 0.32
CA ALA A 84 3.76 -17.71 -0.26
C ALA A 84 4.58 -18.70 -1.09
N ASP A 85 4.61 -19.96 -0.67
CA ASP A 85 5.27 -21.05 -1.39
C ASP A 85 4.51 -22.38 -1.39
N ALA A 86 3.29 -22.39 -0.86
CA ALA A 86 2.33 -23.45 -1.10
C ALA A 86 1.74 -23.30 -2.52
N ASP A 87 1.69 -24.39 -3.28
CA ASP A 87 1.08 -24.45 -4.60
C ASP A 87 -0.37 -24.95 -4.50
N THR A 88 -1.25 -24.46 -5.38
CA THR A 88 -2.70 -24.78 -5.36
C THR A 88 -3.36 -24.51 -3.99
N ALA A 89 -3.05 -23.37 -3.37
CA ALA A 89 -3.50 -23.01 -2.02
C ALA A 89 -4.23 -21.66 -1.96
N ALA A 90 -5.04 -21.50 -0.92
CA ALA A 90 -5.60 -20.21 -0.51
C ALA A 90 -5.00 -19.81 0.85
N LEU A 91 -4.36 -18.66 0.91
CA LEU A 91 -3.56 -18.20 2.04
C LEU A 91 -4.21 -16.95 2.63
N PHE A 92 -4.39 -16.94 3.95
CA PHE A 92 -5.18 -15.93 4.65
C PHE A 92 -4.39 -15.23 5.77
N PRO A 93 -3.24 -14.60 5.48
CA PRO A 93 -2.48 -13.90 6.51
C PRO A 93 -3.26 -12.71 7.06
N ARG A 94 -3.19 -12.49 8.37
CA ARG A 94 -3.78 -11.33 9.04
C ARG A 94 -2.76 -10.66 9.95
N LEU A 95 -2.59 -9.36 9.79
CA LEU A 95 -1.74 -8.51 10.61
C LEU A 95 -2.59 -7.43 11.29
N VAL A 96 -2.39 -7.25 12.58
CA VAL A 96 -2.94 -6.14 13.35
C VAL A 96 -1.80 -5.24 13.83
N VAL A 97 -1.96 -3.93 13.69
CA VAL A 97 -0.99 -2.94 14.17
C VAL A 97 -1.71 -1.97 15.10
N GLU A 98 -1.24 -1.85 16.34
CA GLU A 98 -1.74 -0.86 17.29
C GLU A 98 -0.62 0.11 17.65
N VAL A 99 -0.83 1.39 17.35
CA VAL A 99 0.07 2.48 17.76
C VAL A 99 -0.62 3.25 18.87
N GLY A 100 -0.03 3.23 20.06
CA GLY A 100 -0.52 3.94 21.24
C GLY A 100 -0.51 5.47 21.09
N ARG A 101 -1.01 6.14 22.11
CA ARG A 101 -1.06 7.61 22.17
C ARG A 101 0.36 8.18 22.17
N ASP A 102 0.59 9.21 21.35
CA ASP A 102 1.90 9.86 21.17
C ASP A 102 3.05 8.89 20.84
N ALA A 103 2.72 7.71 20.32
CA ALA A 103 3.70 6.73 19.88
C ALA A 103 4.04 6.90 18.39
N SER A 104 5.22 6.47 17.97
CA SER A 104 5.61 6.54 16.55
C SER A 104 6.38 5.30 16.11
N ALA A 105 5.96 4.71 14.99
CA ALA A 105 6.60 3.53 14.43
C ALA A 105 6.54 3.50 12.89
N THR A 106 7.50 2.78 12.30
CA THR A 106 7.46 2.41 10.88
C THR A 106 7.32 0.90 10.77
N VAL A 107 6.30 0.42 10.06
CA VAL A 107 6.04 -0.99 9.79
C VAL A 107 6.16 -1.22 8.29
N VAL A 108 7.02 -2.14 7.88
CA VAL A 108 7.24 -2.49 6.47
C VAL A 108 6.84 -3.94 6.24
N GLU A 109 5.88 -4.16 5.35
CA GLU A 109 5.46 -5.47 4.86
C GLU A 109 6.13 -5.81 3.52
N LEU A 110 6.65 -7.03 3.41
CA LEU A 110 7.22 -7.59 2.20
C LEU A 110 6.41 -8.83 1.81
N HIS A 111 5.54 -8.70 0.80
CA HIS A 111 4.71 -9.79 0.28
C HIS A 111 5.42 -10.39 -0.93
N THR A 112 5.85 -11.65 -0.80
CA THR A 112 6.65 -12.36 -1.80
C THR A 112 6.13 -13.77 -2.03
N SER A 113 6.46 -14.38 -3.16
CA SER A 113 6.15 -15.77 -3.41
C SER A 113 7.23 -16.48 -4.21
N THR A 114 7.23 -17.81 -4.16
CA THR A 114 7.85 -18.63 -5.21
C THR A 114 6.93 -18.68 -6.45
N ASP A 115 7.30 -19.47 -7.46
CA ASP A 115 6.46 -19.70 -8.65
C ASP A 115 5.34 -20.72 -8.35
N VAL A 116 4.31 -20.25 -7.65
CA VAL A 116 3.13 -21.03 -7.24
C VAL A 116 1.85 -20.46 -7.86
N ASP A 117 0.89 -21.33 -8.10
CA ASP A 117 -0.49 -20.99 -8.46
C ASP A 117 -1.32 -20.95 -7.17
N SER A 118 -1.61 -19.75 -6.66
CA SER A 118 -2.27 -19.60 -5.36
C SER A 118 -3.01 -18.29 -5.23
N LEU A 119 -3.99 -18.30 -4.33
CA LEU A 119 -4.72 -17.11 -3.90
C LEU A 119 -4.15 -16.65 -2.55
N VAL A 120 -3.77 -15.37 -2.45
CA VAL A 120 -3.34 -14.73 -1.21
C VAL A 120 -4.33 -13.62 -0.85
N VAL A 121 -4.90 -13.70 0.34
CA VAL A 121 -5.90 -12.76 0.84
C VAL A 121 -5.38 -12.11 2.12
N PRO A 122 -4.44 -11.16 2.02
CA PRO A 122 -3.88 -10.49 3.19
C PRO A 122 -4.85 -9.46 3.76
N VAL A 123 -4.98 -9.44 5.09
CA VAL A 123 -5.73 -8.42 5.83
C VAL A 123 -4.82 -7.70 6.80
N LEU A 124 -4.78 -6.37 6.69
CA LEU A 124 -4.15 -5.47 7.65
C LEU A 124 -5.21 -4.63 8.35
N GLU A 125 -5.16 -4.61 9.69
CA GLU A 125 -5.92 -3.70 10.53
C GLU A 125 -4.95 -2.84 11.34
N ALA A 126 -5.03 -1.52 11.24
CA ALA A 126 -4.13 -0.61 11.92
C ALA A 126 -4.88 0.50 12.67
N SER A 127 -4.70 0.57 13.98
CA SER A 127 -5.21 1.65 14.83
C SER A 127 -4.06 2.59 15.22
N VAL A 128 -4.30 3.89 15.06
CA VAL A 128 -3.36 4.94 15.45
C VAL A 128 -4.04 5.83 16.48
N GLY A 129 -3.62 5.68 17.74
CA GLY A 129 -4.15 6.42 18.87
C GLY A 129 -3.81 7.92 18.81
N PRO A 130 -4.36 8.73 19.73
CA PRO A 130 -4.23 10.19 19.67
C PRO A 130 -2.77 10.66 19.63
N ALA A 131 -2.45 11.62 18.76
CA ALA A 131 -1.10 12.09 18.47
C ALA A 131 -0.10 11.01 18.01
N GLY A 132 -0.57 9.79 17.73
CA GLY A 132 0.25 8.68 17.23
C GLY A 132 0.66 8.87 15.77
N ARG A 133 1.76 8.25 15.36
CA ARG A 133 2.29 8.33 13.99
C ARG A 133 2.66 6.96 13.47
N LEU A 134 1.96 6.50 12.43
CA LEU A 134 2.27 5.26 11.73
C LEU A 134 2.78 5.56 10.33
N ARG A 135 3.97 5.10 10.03
CA ARG A 135 4.44 4.91 8.66
C ARG A 135 4.28 3.45 8.28
N HIS A 136 3.44 3.15 7.30
CA HIS A 136 3.23 1.81 6.79
C HIS A 136 3.75 1.72 5.36
N GLY A 137 4.60 0.74 5.08
CA GLY A 137 5.12 0.48 3.74
C GLY A 137 4.81 -0.96 3.32
N LEU A 138 4.31 -1.16 2.11
CA LEU A 138 4.08 -2.48 1.52
C LEU A 138 4.87 -2.60 0.23
N VAL A 139 5.72 -3.63 0.12
CA VAL A 139 6.23 -4.13 -1.16
C VAL A 139 5.51 -5.41 -1.47
N GLN A 140 4.69 -5.39 -2.51
CA GLN A 140 4.08 -6.58 -3.06
C GLN A 140 4.81 -6.97 -4.34
N ASN A 141 5.46 -8.13 -4.33
CA ASN A 141 6.16 -8.69 -5.48
C ASN A 141 5.89 -10.20 -5.55
N LEU A 142 4.68 -10.54 -5.99
CA LEU A 142 4.22 -11.93 -6.13
C LEU A 142 4.49 -12.47 -7.54
N GLY A 143 4.60 -13.78 -7.64
CA GLY A 143 4.78 -14.52 -8.89
C GLY A 143 3.60 -14.33 -9.86
N ARG A 144 3.84 -14.59 -11.16
CA ARG A 144 2.88 -14.31 -12.24
C ARG A 144 1.70 -15.28 -12.32
N ARG A 145 1.60 -16.25 -11.41
CA ARG A 145 0.45 -17.15 -11.26
C ARG A 145 -0.28 -16.95 -9.93
N VAL A 146 0.10 -15.94 -9.16
CA VAL A 146 -0.51 -15.65 -7.86
C VAL A 146 -1.60 -14.60 -8.04
N TRP A 147 -2.77 -14.87 -7.45
CA TRP A 147 -3.81 -13.86 -7.26
C TRP A 147 -3.67 -13.27 -5.87
N GLN A 148 -3.65 -11.94 -5.76
CA GLN A 148 -3.78 -11.24 -4.49
C GLN A 148 -5.09 -10.51 -4.42
N VAL A 149 -5.77 -10.66 -3.28
CA VAL A 149 -6.99 -9.93 -2.96
C VAL A 149 -6.87 -9.37 -1.55
N GLY A 150 -6.15 -8.25 -1.42
CA GLY A 150 -5.77 -7.66 -0.13
C GLY A 150 -6.74 -6.58 0.36
N GLN A 151 -6.78 -6.43 1.69
CA GLN A 151 -7.47 -5.35 2.38
C GLN A 151 -6.58 -4.74 3.46
N GLN A 152 -6.48 -3.42 3.46
CA GLN A 152 -5.81 -2.63 4.49
C GLN A 152 -6.83 -1.66 5.09
N ALA A 153 -6.88 -1.58 6.42
CA ALA A 153 -7.77 -0.66 7.10
C ALA A 153 -7.03 0.11 8.18
N PHE A 154 -7.20 1.42 8.17
CA PHE A 154 -6.57 2.37 9.06
C PHE A 154 -7.64 3.16 9.81
N ARG A 155 -7.54 3.19 11.13
CA ARG A 155 -8.33 4.07 12.01
C ARG A 155 -7.38 5.07 12.66
N VAL A 156 -7.59 6.36 12.38
CA VAL A 156 -6.66 7.44 12.77
C VAL A 156 -7.35 8.42 13.71
N ASP A 157 -6.89 8.46 14.95
CA ASP A 157 -7.46 9.28 16.01
C ASP A 157 -6.94 10.74 16.01
N THR A 158 -7.27 11.48 17.06
CA THR A 158 -7.10 12.93 17.17
C THR A 158 -5.63 13.32 17.05
N ASP A 159 -5.33 14.28 16.17
CA ASP A 159 -3.98 14.74 15.83
C ASP A 159 -3.00 13.60 15.44
N ALA A 160 -3.53 12.43 15.08
CA ALA A 160 -2.74 11.28 14.67
C ALA A 160 -2.50 11.30 13.15
N THR A 161 -1.44 10.60 12.71
CA THR A 161 -1.05 10.56 11.30
C THR A 161 -0.80 9.13 10.85
N VAL A 162 -1.34 8.77 9.69
CA VAL A 162 -0.91 7.59 8.94
C VAL A 162 -0.31 7.99 7.59
N GLU A 163 0.85 7.44 7.27
CA GLU A 163 1.48 7.51 5.94
C GLU A 163 1.58 6.08 5.42
N ALA A 164 0.68 5.69 4.52
CA ALA A 164 0.66 4.37 3.90
C ALA A 164 1.22 4.43 2.48
N PHE A 165 2.21 3.59 2.22
CA PHE A 165 2.93 3.52 0.96
C PHE A 165 2.83 2.09 0.39
N THR A 166 2.49 1.96 -0.89
CA THR A 166 2.42 0.64 -1.57
C THR A 166 3.23 0.64 -2.87
N ALA A 167 4.16 -0.31 -2.99
CA ALA A 167 4.77 -0.70 -4.26
C ALA A 167 4.15 -2.03 -4.72
N ALA A 168 3.29 -1.99 -5.75
CA ALA A 168 2.66 -3.19 -6.31
C ALA A 168 3.33 -3.59 -7.62
N LEU A 169 4.03 -4.72 -7.60
CA LEU A 169 5.03 -5.07 -8.60
C LEU A 169 4.78 -6.46 -9.22
N GLY A 170 3.83 -7.25 -8.72
CA GLY A 170 3.66 -8.64 -9.15
C GLY A 170 2.22 -9.16 -9.09
N GLY A 171 2.05 -10.47 -9.28
CA GLY A 171 0.75 -11.14 -9.33
C GLY A 171 0.13 -11.16 -10.73
N ASP A 172 -0.67 -12.17 -11.04
CA ASP A 172 -1.49 -12.19 -12.26
C ASP A 172 -2.65 -11.19 -12.14
N TYR A 173 -3.39 -11.30 -11.04
CA TYR A 173 -4.37 -10.31 -10.57
C TYR A 173 -3.99 -9.90 -9.16
N ALA A 174 -3.76 -8.60 -8.92
CA ALA A 174 -3.48 -8.09 -7.59
C ALA A 174 -4.38 -6.92 -7.26
N ARG A 175 -5.33 -7.15 -6.35
CA ARG A 175 -6.21 -6.14 -5.79
C ARG A 175 -5.75 -5.71 -4.40
N THR A 176 -5.73 -4.40 -4.16
CA THR A 176 -5.54 -3.83 -2.83
C THR A 176 -6.65 -2.84 -2.53
N ARG A 177 -7.50 -3.18 -1.55
CA ARG A 177 -8.47 -2.26 -0.95
C ARG A 177 -7.82 -1.55 0.24
N ILE A 178 -7.96 -0.23 0.31
CA ILE A 178 -7.43 0.61 1.39
C ILE A 178 -8.55 1.47 1.97
N ASP A 179 -8.89 1.20 3.22
CA ASP A 179 -9.90 1.94 3.97
C ASP A 179 -9.19 2.82 5.01
N CYS A 180 -9.24 4.14 4.85
CA CYS A 180 -8.59 5.10 5.74
C CYS A 180 -9.65 5.98 6.41
N ARG A 181 -9.92 5.72 7.70
CA ARG A 181 -10.93 6.43 8.49
C ARG A 181 -10.25 7.42 9.42
N LEU A 182 -10.44 8.71 9.15
CA LEU A 182 -9.96 9.84 9.94
C LEU A 182 -11.05 10.23 10.93
N VAL A 183 -10.94 9.71 12.15
CA VAL A 183 -12.03 9.65 13.13
C VAL A 183 -11.84 10.62 14.30
N GLY A 184 -10.63 11.13 14.47
CA GLY A 184 -10.32 12.18 15.43
C GLY A 184 -10.10 13.52 14.75
N ARG A 185 -10.32 14.60 15.50
CA ARG A 185 -10.07 15.96 15.01
C ARG A 185 -8.60 16.10 14.64
N GLY A 186 -8.30 16.74 13.51
CA GLY A 186 -6.90 16.95 13.09
C GLY A 186 -6.20 15.70 12.59
N ALA A 187 -6.90 14.57 12.42
CA ALA A 187 -6.30 13.35 11.88
C ALA A 187 -5.84 13.54 10.42
N GLU A 188 -4.69 12.96 10.10
CA GLU A 188 -4.06 13.03 8.78
C GLU A 188 -3.86 11.64 8.16
N GLY A 189 -4.20 11.50 6.88
CA GLY A 189 -3.95 10.29 6.10
C GLY A 189 -3.25 10.58 4.77
N ARG A 190 -2.06 10.02 4.56
CA ARG A 190 -1.34 10.07 3.27
C ARG A 190 -1.29 8.68 2.66
N LEU A 191 -1.83 8.51 1.45
CA LEU A 191 -1.86 7.25 0.72
C LEU A 191 -1.06 7.39 -0.57
N THR A 192 0.07 6.70 -0.67
CA THR A 192 0.93 6.76 -1.85
C THR A 192 1.11 5.38 -2.46
N ALA A 193 1.00 5.28 -3.78
CA ALA A 193 1.27 4.01 -4.47
C ALA A 193 2.04 4.19 -5.78
N ALA A 194 2.98 3.28 -6.02
CA ALA A 194 3.59 3.04 -7.32
C ALA A 194 3.26 1.63 -7.77
N TYR A 195 2.90 1.48 -9.04
CA TYR A 195 2.63 0.17 -9.61
C TYR A 195 3.07 0.07 -11.07
N PHE A 196 3.54 -1.12 -11.44
CA PHE A 196 4.02 -1.42 -12.79
C PHE A 196 3.42 -2.73 -13.28
N GLY A 197 2.58 -2.67 -14.30
CA GLY A 197 1.99 -3.84 -14.96
C GLY A 197 2.77 -4.24 -16.20
N GLU A 198 3.02 -5.54 -16.40
CA GLU A 198 3.59 -6.08 -17.64
C GLU A 198 2.88 -7.34 -18.13
N GLY A 199 2.92 -7.60 -19.44
CA GLY A 199 2.26 -8.77 -20.02
C GLY A 199 0.75 -8.64 -19.93
N THR A 200 0.08 -9.53 -19.19
CA THR A 200 -1.40 -9.55 -19.03
C THR A 200 -1.85 -9.25 -17.59
N GLN A 201 -0.93 -8.79 -16.73
CA GLN A 201 -1.23 -8.56 -15.32
C GLN A 201 -2.34 -7.51 -15.13
N THR A 202 -3.14 -7.68 -14.08
CA THR A 202 -4.14 -6.71 -13.65
C THR A 202 -3.85 -6.22 -12.24
N LEU A 203 -3.74 -4.90 -12.09
CA LEU A 203 -3.49 -4.22 -10.82
C LEU A 203 -4.73 -3.40 -10.46
N ASP A 204 -5.43 -3.78 -9.39
CA ASP A 204 -6.71 -3.19 -8.98
C ASP A 204 -6.55 -2.48 -7.62
N PHE A 205 -6.72 -1.17 -7.59
CA PHE A 205 -6.67 -0.36 -6.39
C PHE A 205 -8.04 0.20 -6.07
N ARG A 206 -8.46 0.03 -4.82
CA ARG A 206 -9.71 0.58 -4.31
C ARG A 206 -9.45 1.35 -3.04
N THR A 207 -9.78 2.63 -3.02
CA THR A 207 -9.50 3.49 -1.86
C THR A 207 -10.79 4.09 -1.32
N PHE A 208 -10.94 4.05 0.00
CA PHE A 208 -12.06 4.60 0.73
C PHE A 208 -11.51 5.47 1.86
N GLN A 209 -11.57 6.79 1.68
CA GLN A 209 -11.12 7.75 2.66
C GLN A 209 -12.34 8.39 3.33
N GLU A 210 -12.54 8.13 4.61
CA GLU A 210 -13.65 8.70 5.38
C GLU A 210 -13.12 9.79 6.31
N HIS A 211 -13.60 11.02 6.11
CA HIS A 211 -13.43 12.14 7.03
C HIS A 211 -14.63 12.19 7.97
N ALA A 212 -14.46 11.66 9.18
CA ALA A 212 -15.50 11.56 10.20
C ALA A 212 -15.34 12.59 11.34
N ALA A 213 -14.37 13.50 11.22
CA ALA A 213 -14.11 14.53 12.22
C ALA A 213 -13.64 15.85 11.58
N PRO A 214 -13.79 16.99 12.30
CA PRO A 214 -13.33 18.28 11.81
C PRO A 214 -11.81 18.37 11.64
N ASP A 215 -11.36 19.34 10.85
CA ASP A 215 -9.94 19.69 10.68
C ASP A 215 -9.07 18.53 10.14
N THR A 216 -9.67 17.53 9.50
CA THR A 216 -8.96 16.36 8.98
C THR A 216 -8.35 16.61 7.60
N THR A 217 -7.20 16.01 7.32
CA THR A 217 -6.50 16.14 6.03
C THR A 217 -6.21 14.79 5.39
N SER A 218 -6.50 14.63 4.11
CA SER A 218 -6.05 13.47 3.34
C SER A 218 -5.41 13.82 2.00
N ASP A 219 -4.37 13.08 1.64
CA ASP A 219 -3.67 13.22 0.37
C ASP A 219 -3.41 11.83 -0.22
N LEU A 220 -3.85 11.62 -1.46
CA LEU A 220 -3.64 10.39 -2.21
C LEU A 220 -2.88 10.69 -3.50
N LEU A 221 -1.76 9.98 -3.70
CA LEU A 221 -0.96 10.02 -4.92
C LEU A 221 -0.64 8.63 -5.43
N PHE A 222 -1.32 8.22 -6.49
CA PHE A 222 -1.16 6.90 -7.10
C PHE A 222 -0.60 7.09 -8.51
N LYS A 223 0.52 6.43 -8.80
CA LYS A 223 1.18 6.46 -10.12
C LYS A 223 1.36 5.06 -10.67
N GLY A 224 0.98 4.89 -11.93
CA GLY A 224 1.03 3.61 -12.65
C GLY A 224 1.79 3.69 -13.96
N ALA A 225 2.53 2.64 -14.30
CA ALA A 225 3.04 2.40 -15.65
C ALA A 225 2.57 1.04 -16.15
N LEU A 226 2.07 0.97 -17.39
CA LEU A 226 1.46 -0.23 -17.94
C LEU A 226 2.08 -0.61 -19.28
N ASP A 227 2.65 -1.81 -19.34
CA ASP A 227 3.26 -2.38 -20.53
C ASP A 227 2.55 -3.66 -21.01
N GLY A 228 2.72 -4.03 -22.28
CA GLY A 228 2.01 -5.10 -22.95
C GLY A 228 0.50 -4.87 -22.95
N ALA A 229 -0.25 -5.92 -22.64
CA ALA A 229 -1.71 -5.90 -22.47
C ALA A 229 -2.12 -5.80 -20.99
N SER A 230 -1.25 -5.25 -20.13
CA SER A 230 -1.52 -5.12 -18.70
C SER A 230 -2.60 -4.07 -18.43
N ARG A 231 -3.25 -4.22 -17.27
CA ARG A 231 -4.42 -3.45 -16.89
C ARG A 231 -4.25 -2.82 -15.52
N SER A 232 -4.64 -1.56 -15.36
CA SER A 232 -4.89 -0.97 -14.05
C SER A 232 -6.35 -0.60 -13.88
N VAL A 233 -6.90 -0.88 -12.71
CA VAL A 233 -8.20 -0.39 -12.27
C VAL A 233 -7.97 0.43 -11.01
N TYR A 234 -8.46 1.66 -10.99
CA TYR A 234 -8.49 2.49 -9.80
C TYR A 234 -9.92 2.95 -9.54
N SER A 235 -10.42 2.70 -8.33
CA SER A 235 -11.70 3.24 -7.85
C SER A 235 -11.47 3.92 -6.50
N GLY A 236 -11.58 5.23 -6.45
CA GLY A 236 -11.45 6.01 -5.22
C GLY A 236 -12.78 6.58 -4.77
N LEU A 237 -13.01 6.61 -3.46
CA LEU A 237 -14.10 7.36 -2.83
C LEU A 237 -13.56 8.11 -1.62
N ILE A 238 -13.73 9.43 -1.63
CA ILE A 238 -13.58 10.25 -0.43
C ILE A 238 -14.97 10.65 0.05
N THR A 239 -15.32 10.27 1.28
CA THR A 239 -16.56 10.67 1.95
C THR A 239 -16.24 11.66 3.06
N VAL A 240 -16.91 12.82 3.05
CA VAL A 240 -16.80 13.84 4.10
C VAL A 240 -18.12 13.97 4.81
N ARG A 241 -18.13 13.58 6.09
CA ARG A 241 -19.33 13.57 6.93
C ARG A 241 -19.84 14.98 7.27
N PRO A 242 -21.12 15.16 7.65
CA PRO A 242 -21.70 16.47 7.91
C PRO A 242 -20.92 17.30 8.95
N GLU A 243 -20.42 16.63 9.99
CA GLU A 243 -19.64 17.21 11.08
C GLU A 243 -18.17 17.49 10.73
N ALA A 244 -17.65 16.98 9.61
CA ALA A 244 -16.24 17.06 9.23
C ALA A 244 -15.88 18.39 8.54
N VAL A 245 -16.21 19.50 9.19
CA VAL A 245 -15.90 20.86 8.73
C VAL A 245 -14.39 21.11 8.68
N ARG A 246 -13.96 22.01 7.79
CA ARG A 246 -12.56 22.35 7.47
C ARG A 246 -11.73 21.17 6.97
N THR A 247 -12.38 20.16 6.40
CA THR A 247 -11.70 19.04 5.74
C THR A 247 -10.89 19.53 4.55
N ARG A 248 -9.67 18.99 4.40
CA ARG A 248 -8.86 19.12 3.19
C ARG A 248 -8.58 17.75 2.60
N ALA A 249 -8.95 17.52 1.35
CA ALA A 249 -8.79 16.21 0.74
C ALA A 249 -8.35 16.31 -0.72
N HIS A 250 -7.28 15.60 -1.08
CA HIS A 250 -6.75 15.54 -2.44
C HIS A 250 -6.58 14.09 -2.87
N GLN A 251 -7.03 13.76 -4.08
CA GLN A 251 -6.73 12.46 -4.70
C GLN A 251 -6.22 12.64 -6.12
N THR A 252 -5.07 12.05 -6.41
CA THR A 252 -4.44 12.08 -7.73
C THR A 252 -4.08 10.67 -8.17
N ASN A 253 -4.63 10.22 -9.29
CA ASN A 253 -4.23 8.99 -9.95
C ASN A 253 -3.71 9.29 -11.36
N ARG A 254 -2.47 8.90 -11.66
CA ARG A 254 -1.84 9.12 -12.97
C ARG A 254 -1.32 7.80 -13.53
N ASN A 255 -1.62 7.52 -14.78
CA ASN A 255 -1.18 6.30 -15.46
C ASN A 255 -0.48 6.64 -16.77
N VAL A 256 0.69 6.03 -16.99
CA VAL A 256 1.42 6.06 -18.25
C VAL A 256 1.27 4.73 -18.96
N LYS A 257 0.71 4.75 -20.16
CA LYS A 257 0.68 3.61 -21.07
C LYS A 257 1.99 3.52 -21.84
N LEU A 258 2.72 2.42 -21.66
CA LEU A 258 3.96 2.12 -22.38
C LEU A 258 3.69 1.32 -23.67
N SER A 259 2.53 0.67 -23.76
CA SER A 259 2.10 -0.09 -24.95
C SER A 259 0.69 0.31 -25.39
N ALA A 260 0.35 0.07 -26.66
CA ALA A 260 -0.94 0.44 -27.22
C ALA A 260 -2.09 -0.37 -26.58
N GLU A 261 -1.83 -1.65 -26.33
CA GLU A 261 -2.75 -2.65 -25.75
C GLU A 261 -2.96 -2.45 -24.24
N ALA A 262 -2.08 -1.71 -23.58
CA ALA A 262 -2.19 -1.41 -22.15
C ALA A 262 -3.48 -0.64 -21.87
N TRP A 263 -4.10 -0.89 -20.73
CA TRP A 263 -5.39 -0.30 -20.41
C TRP A 263 -5.48 0.19 -18.97
N ALA A 264 -5.91 1.42 -18.76
CA ALA A 264 -6.11 1.99 -17.43
C ALA A 264 -7.52 2.54 -17.31
N GLU A 265 -8.22 2.13 -16.26
CA GLU A 265 -9.47 2.74 -15.81
C GLU A 265 -9.24 3.38 -14.45
N SER A 266 -9.71 4.62 -14.31
CA SER A 266 -9.48 5.42 -13.11
C SER A 266 -10.71 6.24 -12.81
N VAL A 267 -11.40 5.89 -11.72
CA VAL A 267 -12.71 6.42 -11.33
C VAL A 267 -12.61 7.02 -9.91
N PRO A 268 -12.18 8.29 -9.78
CA PRO A 268 -12.22 9.01 -8.52
C PRO A 268 -13.63 9.55 -8.23
N ASN A 269 -14.13 9.34 -7.01
CA ASN A 269 -15.43 9.81 -6.56
C ASN A 269 -15.30 10.67 -5.29
N LEU A 270 -16.25 11.58 -5.10
CA LEU A 270 -16.37 12.47 -3.96
C LEU A 270 -17.81 12.45 -3.45
N GLU A 271 -18.00 12.25 -2.15
CA GLU A 271 -19.26 12.37 -1.45
C GLU A 271 -19.08 13.38 -0.31
N ILE A 272 -19.55 14.61 -0.51
CA ILE A 272 -19.30 15.74 0.37
C ILE A 272 -20.62 16.17 1.02
N GLU A 273 -20.75 15.94 2.32
CA GLU A 273 -21.99 16.21 3.07
C GLU A 273 -21.92 17.52 3.88
N THR A 274 -20.85 18.32 3.71
CA THR A 274 -20.66 19.61 4.40
C THR A 274 -19.99 20.66 3.50
N ASN A 275 -20.27 21.94 3.73
CA ASN A 275 -19.88 23.02 2.81
C ASN A 275 -18.49 23.62 3.09
N ASP A 276 -18.01 23.53 4.33
CA ASP A 276 -16.72 24.12 4.75
C ASP A 276 -15.58 23.12 4.49
N VAL A 277 -15.21 22.93 3.21
CA VAL A 277 -14.20 21.96 2.81
C VAL A 277 -13.36 22.46 1.63
N VAL A 278 -12.17 21.89 1.46
CA VAL A 278 -11.36 22.01 0.25
C VAL A 278 -11.05 20.61 -0.26
N CYS A 279 -11.79 20.16 -1.25
CA CYS A 279 -11.64 18.83 -1.84
C CYS A 279 -11.34 18.92 -3.33
N SER A 280 -10.40 18.12 -3.82
CA SER A 280 -10.14 17.97 -5.25
C SER A 280 -9.79 16.55 -5.64
N HIS A 281 -10.05 16.22 -6.90
CA HIS A 281 -9.51 15.02 -7.53
C HIS A 281 -8.82 15.34 -8.84
N ALA A 282 -7.90 14.48 -9.24
CA ALA A 282 -7.26 14.50 -10.55
C ALA A 282 -7.06 13.06 -11.03
N SER A 283 -7.43 12.80 -12.28
CA SER A 283 -7.16 11.54 -12.94
C SER A 283 -6.60 11.81 -14.32
N ALA A 284 -5.52 11.10 -14.68
CA ALA A 284 -4.91 11.19 -16.01
C ALA A 284 -4.45 9.82 -16.48
N VAL A 285 -4.72 9.53 -17.74
CA VAL A 285 -4.20 8.37 -18.47
C VAL A 285 -3.65 8.88 -19.79
N SER A 286 -2.35 8.68 -20.01
CA SER A 286 -1.71 9.11 -21.26
C SER A 286 -0.67 8.09 -21.71
N PRO A 287 -0.32 8.04 -23.00
CA PRO A 287 0.95 7.44 -23.41
C PRO A 287 2.15 8.23 -22.83
N VAL A 288 3.36 7.73 -23.08
CA VAL A 288 4.59 8.53 -22.90
C VAL A 288 4.48 9.81 -23.72
N ASP A 289 4.88 10.94 -23.13
CA ASP A 289 4.82 12.25 -23.77
C ASP A 289 5.78 12.31 -24.99
N GLU A 290 5.20 12.51 -26.17
CA GLU A 290 5.94 12.51 -27.43
C GLU A 290 6.89 13.71 -27.57
N GLU A 291 6.54 14.87 -27.00
CA GLU A 291 7.41 16.05 -27.03
C GLU A 291 8.62 15.87 -26.10
N GLN A 292 8.41 15.31 -24.91
CA GLN A 292 9.49 14.95 -24.00
C GLN A 292 10.43 13.92 -24.62
N ARG A 293 9.85 12.89 -25.28
CA ARG A 293 10.63 11.86 -25.98
C ARG A 293 11.44 12.47 -27.12
N PHE A 294 10.80 13.24 -28.00
CA PHE A 294 11.46 13.92 -29.12
C PHE A 294 12.59 14.84 -28.64
N TYR A 295 12.39 15.59 -27.55
CA TYR A 295 13.41 16.47 -26.98
C TYR A 295 14.68 15.72 -26.53
N LEU A 296 14.53 14.53 -25.95
CA LEU A 296 15.64 13.65 -25.55
C LEU A 296 16.31 13.02 -26.78
N GLU A 297 15.53 12.51 -27.72
CA GLU A 297 16.02 11.92 -28.97
C GLU A 297 16.81 12.91 -29.83
N ALA A 298 16.37 14.17 -29.89
CA ALA A 298 17.08 15.25 -30.57
C ALA A 298 18.47 15.55 -29.97
N ARG A 299 18.74 15.07 -28.75
CA ARG A 299 20.06 15.13 -28.08
C ARG A 299 20.89 13.86 -28.25
N GLY A 300 20.44 12.94 -29.11
CA GLY A 300 21.12 11.68 -29.38
C GLY A 300 20.83 10.57 -28.36
N VAL A 301 19.83 10.74 -27.49
CA VAL A 301 19.40 9.68 -26.56
C VAL A 301 18.57 8.65 -27.34
N PRO A 302 18.93 7.36 -27.35
CA PRO A 302 18.14 6.33 -28.03
C PRO A 302 16.72 6.23 -27.45
N THR A 303 15.71 5.96 -28.29
CA THR A 303 14.29 5.87 -27.88
C THR A 303 14.05 5.04 -26.62
N PRO A 304 14.60 3.82 -26.46
CA PRO A 304 14.36 3.02 -25.24
C PRO A 304 14.92 3.69 -23.97
N VAL A 305 16.03 4.43 -24.10
CA VAL A 305 16.64 5.17 -22.99
C VAL A 305 15.85 6.43 -22.68
N ALA A 306 15.32 7.12 -23.69
CA ALA A 306 14.47 8.30 -23.51
C ALA A 306 13.17 7.95 -22.76
N GLU A 307 12.48 6.88 -23.19
CA GLU A 307 11.27 6.38 -22.51
C GLU A 307 11.58 5.98 -21.05
N ARG A 308 12.70 5.28 -20.83
CA ARG A 308 13.17 4.93 -19.49
C ARG A 308 13.34 6.16 -18.59
N LEU A 309 14.04 7.19 -19.05
CA LEU A 309 14.28 8.41 -18.26
C LEU A 309 12.97 9.14 -17.90
N ILE A 310 12.03 9.20 -18.85
CA ILE A 310 10.71 9.82 -18.62
C ILE A 310 9.93 9.04 -17.55
N VAL A 311 9.90 7.71 -17.64
CA VAL A 311 9.19 6.86 -16.68
C VAL A 311 9.85 6.88 -15.30
N GLU A 312 11.18 6.84 -15.22
CA GLU A 312 11.91 6.98 -13.94
C GLU A 312 11.57 8.32 -13.26
N GLY A 313 11.66 9.44 -14.00
CA GLY A 313 11.30 10.76 -13.48
C GLY A 313 9.82 10.89 -13.10
N PHE A 314 8.92 10.17 -13.78
CA PHE A 314 7.50 10.12 -13.43
C PHE A 314 7.27 9.54 -12.02
N PHE A 315 8.07 8.55 -11.60
CA PHE A 315 7.95 7.88 -10.30
C PHE A 315 8.74 8.55 -9.17
N ASP A 316 9.64 9.49 -9.45
CA ASP A 316 10.52 10.10 -8.43
C ASP A 316 9.78 10.67 -7.21
N GLU A 317 8.64 11.33 -7.45
CA GLU A 317 7.78 11.85 -6.38
C GLU A 317 7.28 10.75 -5.43
N VAL A 318 6.90 9.60 -5.98
CA VAL A 318 6.45 8.45 -5.17
C VAL A 318 7.64 7.81 -4.46
N VAL A 319 8.77 7.63 -5.14
CA VAL A 319 10.00 7.09 -4.52
C VAL A 319 10.45 7.95 -3.33
N ALA A 320 10.37 9.27 -3.45
CA ALA A 320 10.71 10.20 -2.38
C ALA A 320 9.75 10.14 -1.18
N ALA A 321 8.51 9.70 -1.38
CA ALA A 321 7.51 9.52 -0.35
C ALA A 321 7.63 8.17 0.40
N ALA A 322 8.59 7.31 0.04
CA ALA A 322 8.77 6.02 0.70
C ALA A 322 9.09 6.21 2.21
N PRO A 323 8.44 5.44 3.12
CA PRO A 323 8.60 5.62 4.56
C PRO A 323 10.01 5.29 5.08
N VAL A 324 10.78 4.50 4.33
CA VAL A 324 12.20 4.24 4.57
C VAL A 324 12.97 4.31 3.25
N ALA A 325 14.21 4.82 3.29
CA ALA A 325 15.05 4.98 2.10
C ALA A 325 15.23 3.67 1.32
N ALA A 326 15.46 2.56 2.04
CA ALA A 326 15.63 1.24 1.43
C ALA A 326 14.41 0.80 0.60
N LEU A 327 13.21 1.25 0.95
CA LEU A 327 11.98 0.93 0.21
C LEU A 327 11.89 1.74 -1.08
N GLY A 328 12.26 3.02 -1.04
CA GLY A 328 12.38 3.84 -2.24
C GLY A 328 13.44 3.30 -3.21
N GLU A 329 14.58 2.86 -2.69
CA GLU A 329 15.64 2.21 -3.48
C GLU A 329 15.18 0.88 -4.09
N ALA A 330 14.49 0.03 -3.31
CA ALA A 330 13.95 -1.24 -3.80
C ALA A 330 12.91 -1.03 -4.91
N LEU A 331 12.04 -0.01 -4.77
CA LEU A 331 11.11 0.39 -5.83
C LEU A 331 11.88 0.84 -7.08
N ARG A 332 12.87 1.71 -6.94
CA ARG A 332 13.68 2.21 -8.07
C ARG A 332 14.37 1.06 -8.81
N CYS A 333 15.00 0.13 -8.09
CA CYS A 333 15.64 -1.06 -8.70
C CYS A 333 14.59 -1.92 -9.43
N SER A 334 13.44 -2.16 -8.79
CA SER A 334 12.36 -2.95 -9.38
C SER A 334 11.76 -2.33 -10.66
N LEU A 335 11.65 -1.00 -10.70
CA LEU A 335 11.21 -0.27 -11.89
C LEU A 335 12.25 -0.34 -13.01
N ALA A 336 13.53 -0.13 -12.67
CA ALA A 336 14.64 -0.24 -13.63
C ALA A 336 14.69 -1.64 -14.27
N GLU A 337 14.62 -2.70 -13.47
CA GLU A 337 14.61 -4.09 -13.99
C GLU A 337 13.45 -4.36 -14.96
N ARG A 338 12.27 -3.79 -14.70
CA ARG A 338 11.09 -3.95 -15.58
C ARG A 338 11.27 -3.19 -16.90
N LEU A 339 11.84 -2.00 -16.84
CA LEU A 339 12.16 -1.19 -18.03
C LEU A 339 13.29 -1.83 -18.86
N ASP A 340 14.26 -2.48 -18.22
CA ASP A 340 15.33 -3.22 -18.90
C ASP A 340 14.75 -4.44 -19.65
N ARG A 341 13.88 -5.22 -19.00
CA ARG A 341 13.18 -6.35 -19.66
C ARG A 341 12.33 -5.91 -20.86
N ARG A 342 11.79 -4.69 -20.85
CA ARG A 342 11.06 -4.11 -21.99
C ARG A 342 12.04 -3.78 -23.12
N THR A 343 13.14 -3.11 -22.80
CA THR A 343 14.17 -2.72 -23.78
C THR A 343 14.74 -3.94 -24.50
N ASP A 344 15.08 -5.00 -23.75
CA ASP A 344 15.62 -6.24 -24.32
C ASP A 344 14.61 -6.92 -25.27
N ARG A 345 13.32 -6.93 -24.90
CA ARG A 345 12.24 -7.46 -25.76
C ARG A 345 12.07 -6.65 -27.04
N ALA A 346 12.19 -5.33 -26.97
CA ALA A 346 12.10 -4.46 -28.13
C ALA A 346 13.31 -4.60 -29.07
N GLN A 347 14.49 -4.92 -28.55
CA GLN A 347 15.68 -5.19 -29.37
C GLN A 347 15.69 -6.57 -30.01
N ALA A 348 14.97 -7.54 -29.41
CA ALA A 348 14.87 -8.91 -29.91
C ALA A 348 13.76 -9.13 -30.96
N ALA A 349 12.80 -8.19 -31.06
CA ALA A 349 11.67 -8.22 -32.00
C ALA A 349 12.01 -7.51 -33.32
#